data_AF-A0A961V687-F1
#
_entry.id   AF-A0A961V687-F1
#
_cell.length_a   1.000
_cell.length_b   1.000
_cell.length_c   1.000
_cell.angle_alpha   90.00
_cell.angle_beta   90.00
_cell.angle_gamma   90.00
#
_symmetry.space_group_name_H-M   'P 1'
#
loop_
_entity.id
_entity.type
_entity.pdbx_description
1 polymer ?
#
loop_
_entity_poly.entity_id
_entity_poly.type
_entity_poly.pdbx_seq_one_letter_code
_entity_poly.pdbx_strand_id
1 'polypeptide(L)'
;MTLTVRQCARSIAAVALAALPLSAAMADDFRVGLPVTCEIDKTCFLQNFFDTDPGPGASDFTCGAATYDGHKGTDIRVFNLADIADDYPVVA
;
A
#
# COMPACT_ATOMS: atom_id res chain seq x y z
N MET A 1 -56.59 33.60 -35.27
CA MET A 1 -56.09 32.32 -34.70
C MET A 1 -55.41 32.64 -33.39
N THR A 2 -56.22 32.73 -32.33
CA THR A 2 -55.83 33.10 -30.96
C THR A 2 -55.60 31.82 -30.18
N LEU A 3 -54.36 31.58 -29.73
CA LEU A 3 -54.05 30.49 -28.80
C LEU A 3 -53.86 31.10 -27.41
N THR A 4 -54.89 30.97 -26.58
CA THR A 4 -54.84 31.28 -25.15
C THR A 4 -54.13 30.16 -24.41
N VAL A 5 -52.94 30.44 -23.86
CA VAL A 5 -52.27 29.52 -22.92
C VAL A 5 -53.01 29.59 -21.59
N ARG A 6 -53.70 28.50 -21.21
CA ARG A 6 -54.26 28.32 -19.87
C ARG A 6 -53.12 28.05 -18.89
N GLN A 7 -52.80 28.98 -17.99
CA GLN A 7 -51.92 28.70 -16.85
C GLN A 7 -52.62 27.71 -15.89
N CYS A 8 -52.17 26.46 -15.86
CA CYS A 8 -52.40 25.59 -14.71
C CYS A 8 -51.40 25.99 -13.63
N ALA A 9 -51.87 26.73 -12.61
CA ALA A 9 -51.10 27.04 -11.41
C ALA A 9 -50.66 25.73 -10.73
N ARG A 10 -49.39 25.37 -10.89
CA ARG A 10 -48.76 24.27 -10.16
C ARG A 10 -48.10 24.88 -8.94
N SER A 11 -48.69 24.65 -7.76
CA SER A 11 -48.10 24.99 -6.47
C SER A 11 -46.70 24.39 -6.38
N ILE A 12 -45.67 25.24 -6.39
CA ILE A 12 -44.29 24.82 -6.18
C ILE A 12 -44.14 24.56 -4.69
N ALA A 13 -44.24 23.29 -4.28
CA ALA A 13 -43.86 22.89 -2.94
C ALA A 13 -42.33 23.04 -2.83
N ALA A 14 -41.87 24.02 -2.07
CA ALA A 14 -40.44 24.22 -1.81
C ALA A 14 -39.94 23.05 -0.94
N VAL A 15 -39.19 22.13 -1.55
CA VAL A 15 -38.46 21.10 -0.83
C VAL A 15 -37.26 21.79 -0.18
N ALA A 16 -37.33 21.97 1.15
CA ALA A 16 -36.20 22.47 1.92
C ALA A 16 -35.07 21.43 1.88
N LEU A 17 -34.02 21.71 1.13
CA LEU A 17 -32.82 20.88 1.05
C LEU A 17 -32.07 21.02 2.38
N ALA A 18 -32.25 20.04 3.27
CA ALA A 18 -31.51 19.99 4.53
C ALA A 18 -30.01 19.88 4.22
N ALA A 19 -29.23 20.89 4.60
CA ALA A 19 -27.78 20.89 4.48
C ALA A 19 -27.20 19.88 5.47
N LEU A 20 -26.91 18.65 5.01
CA LEU A 20 -26.14 17.69 5.80
C LEU A 20 -24.68 18.15 5.89
N PRO A 21 -24.06 18.14 7.07
CA PRO A 21 -22.64 18.41 7.19
C PRO A 21 -21.86 17.27 6.52
N LEU A 22 -21.15 17.60 5.44
CA LEU A 22 -20.23 16.68 4.78
C LEU A 22 -18.95 16.62 5.63
N SER A 23 -18.86 15.63 6.52
CA SER A 23 -17.62 15.37 7.25
C SER A 23 -16.60 14.82 6.26
N ALA A 24 -15.54 15.57 5.97
CA ALA A 24 -14.40 15.06 5.21
C ALA A 24 -13.65 14.05 6.10
N ALA A 25 -13.74 12.76 5.77
CA ALA A 25 -12.88 11.78 6.39
C ALA A 25 -11.43 12.09 6.01
N MET A 26 -10.59 12.41 7.00
CA MET A 26 -9.14 12.41 6.82
C MET A 26 -8.73 10.93 6.81
N ALA A 27 -8.51 10.36 5.63
CA ALA A 27 -7.90 9.05 5.52
C ALA A 27 -6.45 9.17 5.99
N ASP A 28 -6.02 8.27 6.88
CA ASP A 28 -4.61 8.11 7.16
C ASP A 28 -3.89 7.66 5.88
N ASP A 29 -2.67 8.15 5.67
CA ASP A 29 -1.87 7.73 4.52
C ASP A 29 -1.58 6.23 4.64
N PHE A 30 -1.73 5.49 3.53
CA PHE A 30 -1.25 4.11 3.46
C PHE A 30 0.28 4.11 3.52
N ARG A 31 0.85 3.44 4.52
CA ARG A 31 2.30 3.34 4.71
C ARG A 31 2.72 1.89 4.70
N VAL A 32 3.84 1.63 4.04
CA VAL A 32 4.53 0.34 4.06
C VAL A 32 5.88 0.56 4.75
N GLY A 33 6.25 -0.36 5.63
CA GLY A 33 7.54 -0.37 6.33
C GLY A 33 8.24 -1.70 6.17
N LEU A 34 9.49 -1.78 6.66
CA LEU A 34 10.20 -3.04 6.77
C LEU A 34 9.59 -3.90 7.89
N PRO A 35 9.59 -5.24 7.76
CA PRO A 35 9.08 -6.15 8.79
C PRO A 35 10.04 -6.29 10.00
N VAL A 36 11.15 -5.54 10.01
CA VAL A 36 12.16 -5.53 11.07
C VAL A 36 12.63 -4.10 11.31
N THR A 37 12.91 -3.76 12.57
CA THR A 37 13.31 -2.41 12.98
C THR A 37 14.83 -2.23 12.83
N CYS A 38 15.31 -2.13 11.58
CA CYS A 38 16.71 -1.87 11.25
C CYS A 38 16.85 -0.79 10.17
N GLU A 39 18.06 -0.24 10.02
CA GLU A 39 18.38 0.75 9.00
C GLU A 39 19.15 0.07 7.86
N ILE A 40 18.52 -0.01 6.67
CA ILE A 40 19.15 -0.55 5.48
C ILE A 40 20.43 0.25 5.16
N ASP A 41 21.48 -0.48 4.78
CA ASP A 41 22.84 0.01 4.52
C ASP A 41 23.59 0.56 5.74
N LYS A 42 23.01 0.46 6.95
CA LYS A 42 23.68 0.88 8.20
C LYS A 42 23.78 -0.22 9.24
N THR A 43 22.66 -0.88 9.53
CA THR A 43 22.60 -2.00 10.49
C THR A 43 22.12 -3.31 9.87
N CYS A 44 21.49 -3.24 8.69
CA CYS A 44 21.06 -4.42 7.94
C CYS A 44 21.14 -4.19 6.43
N PHE A 45 20.96 -5.25 5.65
CA PHE A 45 20.92 -5.23 4.20
C PHE A 45 19.96 -6.30 3.64
N LEU A 46 19.55 -6.12 2.37
CA LEU A 46 18.76 -7.12 1.63
C LEU A 46 19.71 -8.22 1.14
N GLN A 47 19.52 -9.45 1.61
CA GLN A 47 20.40 -10.56 1.27
C GLN A 47 19.90 -11.34 0.05
N ASN A 48 18.60 -11.66 0.03
CA ASN A 48 17.98 -12.45 -1.03
C ASN A 48 16.61 -11.89 -1.40
N PHE A 49 16.23 -12.00 -2.67
CA PHE A 49 14.95 -11.57 -3.22
C PHE A 49 14.10 -12.78 -3.65
N PHE A 50 12.82 -12.53 -3.89
CA PHE A 50 11.88 -13.52 -4.41
C PHE A 50 12.42 -14.13 -5.71
N ASP A 51 12.35 -15.45 -5.82
CA ASP A 51 12.76 -16.15 -7.02
C ASP A 51 11.70 -16.00 -8.11
N THR A 52 12.10 -15.34 -9.20
CA THR A 52 11.25 -15.09 -10.36
C THR A 52 11.32 -16.21 -11.41
N ASP A 53 12.25 -17.16 -11.27
CA ASP A 53 12.35 -18.31 -12.17
C ASP A 53 11.22 -19.32 -11.85
N PRO A 54 10.37 -19.70 -12.83
CA PRO A 54 9.32 -20.70 -12.62
C PRO A 54 9.83 -22.16 -12.74
N GLY A 55 11.04 -22.36 -13.24
CA GLY A 55 11.73 -23.63 -13.40
C GLY A 55 12.70 -23.92 -12.24
N PRO A 56 13.67 -24.84 -12.42
CA PRO A 56 14.63 -25.22 -11.38
C PRO A 56 15.83 -24.25 -11.28
N GLY A 57 15.77 -23.11 -11.97
CA GLY A 57 16.76 -22.05 -11.87
C GLY A 57 16.52 -21.18 -10.65
N ALA A 58 17.26 -20.09 -10.55
CA ALA A 58 17.00 -19.07 -9.54
C ALA A 58 17.39 -17.71 -10.11
N SER A 59 16.47 -16.75 -10.07
CA SER A 59 16.70 -15.41 -10.60
C SER A 59 15.95 -14.37 -9.80
N ASP A 60 16.65 -13.34 -9.31
CA ASP A 60 15.98 -12.19 -8.69
C ASP A 60 15.31 -11.29 -9.74
N PHE A 61 14.61 -10.24 -9.29
CA PHE A 61 13.89 -9.31 -10.17
C PHE A 61 14.78 -8.53 -11.16
N THR A 62 16.10 -8.53 -10.94
CA THR A 62 17.12 -7.90 -11.82
C THR A 62 17.78 -8.90 -12.76
N CYS A 63 17.27 -10.14 -12.83
CA CYS A 63 17.91 -11.26 -13.48
C CYS A 63 19.25 -11.66 -12.84
N GLY A 64 19.46 -11.29 -11.57
CA GLY A 64 20.66 -11.54 -10.80
C GLY A 64 20.58 -12.82 -9.96
N ALA A 65 21.68 -13.09 -9.25
CA ALA A 65 21.85 -14.31 -8.44
C ALA A 65 21.56 -14.09 -6.94
N ALA A 66 20.99 -12.95 -6.53
CA ALA A 66 20.67 -12.68 -5.12
C ALA A 66 19.35 -13.36 -4.72
N THR A 67 19.28 -14.68 -4.93
CA THR A 67 18.13 -15.54 -4.63
C THR A 67 18.56 -17.03 -4.64
N TYR A 68 17.62 -17.96 -4.49
CA TYR A 68 17.85 -19.40 -4.63
C TYR A 68 16.55 -20.10 -5.10
N ASP A 69 16.69 -21.31 -5.67
CA ASP A 69 15.58 -22.04 -6.30
C ASP A 69 14.39 -22.19 -5.33
N GLY A 70 13.23 -21.68 -5.77
CA GLY A 70 11.99 -21.77 -5.04
C GLY A 70 11.85 -20.75 -3.90
N HIS A 71 12.74 -19.77 -3.78
CA HIS A 71 12.65 -18.74 -2.75
C HIS A 71 11.38 -17.89 -2.87
N LYS A 72 10.64 -17.71 -1.77
CA LYS A 72 9.31 -17.09 -1.76
C LYS A 72 9.25 -15.71 -1.10
N GLY A 73 10.37 -15.19 -0.58
CA GLY A 73 10.39 -14.00 0.26
C GLY A 73 11.49 -13.01 -0.10
N THR A 74 11.71 -12.06 0.79
CA THR A 74 12.89 -11.18 0.78
C THR A 74 13.59 -11.33 2.12
N ASP A 75 14.85 -11.70 2.09
CA ASP A 75 15.65 -11.89 3.30
C ASP A 75 16.34 -10.58 3.66
N ILE A 76 16.19 -10.18 4.92
CA ILE A 76 16.86 -9.02 5.50
C ILE A 76 17.82 -9.53 6.57
N ARG A 77 19.08 -9.10 6.51
CA ARG A 77 20.13 -9.61 7.40
C ARG A 77 20.93 -8.50 8.04
N VAL A 78 21.29 -8.67 9.31
CA VAL A 78 22.33 -7.87 9.98
C VAL A 78 23.71 -8.18 9.42
N PHE A 79 24.67 -7.26 9.52
CA PHE A 79 25.94 -7.41 8.80
C PHE A 79 26.80 -8.57 9.28
N ASN A 80 26.82 -8.83 10.58
CA ASN A 80 27.67 -9.87 11.14
C ASN A 80 27.02 -10.57 12.35
N LEU A 81 27.66 -11.63 12.84
CA LEU A 81 27.14 -12.43 13.96
C LEU A 81 27.12 -11.67 15.29
N ALA A 82 28.00 -10.68 15.49
CA ALA A 82 28.02 -9.89 16.72
C ALA A 82 26.78 -8.99 16.81
N ASP A 83 26.30 -8.45 15.67
CA ASP A 83 25.11 -7.59 15.61
C ASP A 83 23.81 -8.32 16.02
N ILE A 84 23.79 -9.66 16.02
CA ILE A 84 22.63 -10.44 16.49
C ILE A 84 22.31 -10.11 17.96
N ALA A 85 23.32 -9.75 18.75
CA ALA A 85 23.14 -9.40 20.15
C ALA A 85 22.33 -8.11 20.38
N ASP A 86 22.17 -7.27 19.36
CA ASP A 86 21.40 -6.02 19.45
C ASP A 86 19.87 -6.23 19.40
N ASP A 87 19.42 -7.46 19.13
CA ASP A 87 18.01 -7.89 19.21
C ASP A 87 17.04 -7.01 18.39
N TYR A 88 17.30 -6.86 17.09
CA TYR A 88 16.47 -6.09 16.17
C TYR A 88 15.00 -6.60 16.13
N PRO A 89 14.00 -5.82 16.56
CA PRO A 89 12.61 -6.28 16.64
C PRO A 89 11.97 -6.58 15.28
N VAL A 90 11.29 -7.72 15.16
CA VAL A 90 10.41 -8.07 14.04
C VAL A 90 9.00 -7.55 14.33
N VAL A 91 8.44 -6.76 13.41
CA VAL A 91 7.25 -5.89 13.67
C VAL A 91 6.07 -6.15 12.74
N ALA A 92 6.14 -7.16 11.87
CA ALA A 92 5.08 -7.54 10.95
C ALA A 92 4.80 -9.05 11.00
#